data_AF-A0A084Y3V9-F1
#
_entry.id   AF-A0A084Y3V9-F1
#
_cell.length_a   1.000
_cell.length_b   1.000
_cell.length_c   1.000
_cell.angle_alpha   90.00
_cell.angle_beta   90.00
_cell.angle_gamma   90.00
#
_symmetry.space_group_name_H-M   'P 1'
#
loop_
_entity.id
_entity.type
_entity.pdbx_description
1 polymer ?
#
loop_
_entity_poly.entity_id
_entity_poly.type
_entity_poly.pdbx_seq_one_letter_code
_entity_poly.pdbx_strand_id
1 'polypeptide(L)'
;MTPLFARLRPKPGIGPALYCAWAIVAIGLSIVLSGLSPESVTRLFVIALLLGELAFLPMLVDALPALASRTRFLVLGTLLAAAVEGMHMLSMPVFLALRIDRETSFGEGLVRYALDLLFTLPAYLVIFSLLWFFINRYRYTLWNYILVMGLAQTLGDGGLFFFIDAPAMLFFLPYPMTNYHAINVIPFLAVRDHLPPARSAGAGRYLAIPALIGAYLVCGAIIRLVGRSLGFAAD
;
A
#
# COMPACT_ATOMS: atom_id res chain seq x y z
N MET A 1 -1.89 33.91 0.27
CA MET A 1 -1.79 32.51 -0.20
C MET A 1 -0.80 31.78 0.71
N THR A 2 -1.27 30.85 1.55
CA THR A 2 -0.38 30.04 2.38
C THR A 2 0.35 29.05 1.46
N PRO A 3 1.70 28.98 1.47
CA PRO A 3 2.41 28.05 0.60
C PRO A 3 1.97 26.61 0.90
N LEU A 4 1.83 25.79 -0.16
CA LEU A 4 1.42 24.37 -0.07
C LEU A 4 2.22 23.62 1.02
N PHE A 5 3.52 23.96 1.16
CA PHE A 5 4.42 23.46 2.20
C PHE A 5 3.96 23.71 3.65
N ALA A 6 3.28 24.83 3.92
CA ALA A 6 2.73 25.12 5.26
C ALA A 6 1.43 24.37 5.56
N ARG A 7 0.68 23.92 4.53
CA ARG A 7 -0.50 23.07 4.69
C ARG A 7 -0.16 21.58 4.78
N LEU A 8 1.00 21.19 4.25
CA LEU A 8 1.48 19.81 4.22
C LEU A 8 2.30 19.41 5.45
N ARG A 9 2.82 20.36 6.23
CA ARG A 9 3.46 20.06 7.52
C ARG A 9 2.39 19.92 8.61
N PRO A 10 2.01 18.70 9.04
CA PRO A 10 1.38 18.57 10.34
C PRO A 10 2.33 19.20 11.37
N LYS A 11 1.84 20.11 12.23
CA LYS A 11 2.55 20.37 13.48
C LYS A 11 2.77 18.99 14.11
N PRO A 12 4.02 18.54 14.34
CA PRO A 12 4.25 17.18 14.81
C PRO A 12 3.67 17.09 16.21
N GLY A 13 2.43 16.60 16.28
CA GLY A 13 1.88 16.12 17.53
C GLY A 13 2.73 14.94 17.99
N ILE A 14 2.65 14.63 19.28
CA ILE A 14 3.41 13.55 19.89
C ILE A 14 3.13 12.21 19.18
N GLY A 15 1.87 11.95 18.76
CA GLY A 15 1.48 10.72 18.07
C GLY A 15 2.25 10.43 16.76
N PRO A 16 2.23 11.34 15.77
CA PRO A 16 3.06 11.25 14.56
C PRO A 16 4.54 10.97 14.83
N ALA A 17 5.15 11.67 15.79
CA ALA A 17 6.55 11.48 16.12
C ALA A 17 6.82 10.09 16.71
N LEU A 18 5.96 9.62 17.60
CA LEU A 18 6.02 8.26 18.17
C LEU A 18 5.89 7.20 17.08
N TYR A 19 4.97 7.38 16.13
CA TYR A 19 4.80 6.45 15.01
C TYR A 19 6.06 6.40 14.14
N CYS A 20 6.62 7.56 13.78
CA CYS A 20 7.84 7.59 12.98
C CYS A 20 9.01 6.94 13.71
N ALA A 21 9.18 7.20 15.01
CA ALA A 21 10.21 6.57 15.82
C ALA A 21 10.02 5.04 15.86
N TRP A 22 8.78 4.59 16.07
CA TRP A 22 8.42 3.17 16.04
C TRP A 22 8.71 2.54 14.68
N ALA A 23 8.36 3.21 13.58
CA ALA A 23 8.63 2.73 12.24
C ALA A 23 10.14 2.62 11.95
N ILE A 24 10.93 3.62 12.33
CA ILE A 24 12.38 3.60 12.17
C ILE A 24 12.99 2.40 12.92
N VAL A 25 12.58 2.19 14.18
CA VAL A 25 13.08 1.09 15.00
C VAL A 25 12.66 -0.26 14.43
N ALA A 26 11.37 -0.44 14.13
CA ALA A 26 10.84 -1.69 13.58
C ALA A 26 11.53 -2.06 12.26
N ILE A 27 11.58 -1.11 11.32
CA ILE A 27 12.16 -1.35 10.00
C ILE A 27 13.68 -1.57 10.09
N GLY A 28 14.38 -0.74 10.86
CA GLY A 28 15.83 -0.84 11.02
C GLY A 28 16.23 -2.18 11.63
N LEU A 29 15.55 -2.61 12.70
CA LEU A 29 15.80 -3.91 13.32
C LEU A 29 15.49 -5.07 12.36
N SER A 30 14.38 -5.04 11.62
CA SER A 30 14.06 -6.08 10.63
C SER A 30 15.16 -6.21 9.58
N ILE A 31 15.64 -5.10 9.01
CA ILE A 31 16.69 -5.13 7.99
C ILE A 31 18.01 -5.64 8.56
N VAL A 32 18.40 -5.20 9.75
CA VAL A 32 19.64 -5.65 10.41
C VAL A 32 19.61 -7.15 10.72
N LEU A 33 18.48 -7.66 11.20
CA LEU A 33 18.34 -9.07 11.55
C LEU A 33 18.24 -9.99 10.32
N SER A 34 17.59 -9.53 9.25
CA SER A 34 17.39 -10.34 8.03
C SER A 34 18.55 -10.23 7.02
N GLY A 35 19.43 -9.24 7.16
CA GLY A 35 20.52 -8.99 6.20
C GLY A 35 20.00 -8.58 4.82
N LEU A 36 20.81 -8.75 3.76
CA LEU A 36 20.44 -8.46 2.37
C LEU A 36 19.67 -9.62 1.71
N SER A 37 18.64 -10.13 2.39
CA SER A 37 17.72 -11.09 1.79
C SER A 37 16.87 -10.42 0.68
N PRO A 38 16.26 -11.20 -0.23
CA PRO A 38 15.35 -10.68 -1.25
C PRO A 38 14.21 -9.83 -0.67
N GLU A 39 13.67 -10.22 0.49
CA GLU A 39 12.63 -9.48 1.21
C GLU A 39 13.15 -8.15 1.74
N SER A 40 14.35 -8.12 2.32
CA SER A 40 15.00 -6.89 2.79
C SER A 40 15.31 -5.95 1.63
N VAL A 41 15.80 -6.47 0.50
CA VAL A 41 16.07 -5.67 -0.72
C VAL A 41 14.79 -5.07 -1.27
N THR A 42 13.73 -5.88 -1.37
CA THR A 42 12.39 -5.42 -1.76
C THR A 42 11.92 -4.29 -0.83
N ARG A 43 12.07 -4.47 0.48
CA ARG A 43 11.72 -3.44 1.46
C ARG A 43 12.52 -2.16 1.27
N LEU A 44 13.83 -2.25 1.03
CA LEU A 44 14.68 -1.09 0.78
C LEU A 44 14.23 -0.32 -0.47
N PHE A 45 13.81 -1.01 -1.54
CA PHE A 45 13.22 -0.36 -2.70
C PHE A 45 11.90 0.33 -2.39
N VAL A 46 11.01 -0.29 -1.62
CA VAL A 46 9.75 0.35 -1.19
C VAL A 46 10.00 1.59 -0.33
N ILE A 47 10.99 1.54 0.57
CA ILE A 47 11.38 2.70 1.38
C ILE A 47 11.98 3.79 0.49
N ALA A 48 12.84 3.43 -0.47
CA ALA A 48 13.40 4.39 -1.42
C ALA A 48 12.31 5.06 -2.26
N LEU A 49 11.29 4.30 -2.70
CA LEU A 49 10.10 4.84 -3.36
C LEU A 49 9.37 5.83 -2.47
N LEU A 50 9.04 5.45 -1.23
CA LEU A 50 8.35 6.32 -0.28
C LEU A 50 9.14 7.61 0.01
N LEU A 51 10.45 7.53 0.17
CA LEU A 51 11.32 8.70 0.33
C LEU A 51 11.34 9.58 -0.93
N GLY A 52 11.37 8.95 -2.11
CA GLY A 52 11.24 9.64 -3.40
C GLY A 52 9.90 10.36 -3.51
N GLU A 53 8.80 9.71 -3.16
CA GLU A 53 7.47 10.30 -3.14
C GLU A 53 7.40 11.53 -2.22
N LEU A 54 8.04 11.47 -1.06
CA LEU A 54 8.14 12.60 -0.14
C LEU A 54 8.99 13.74 -0.72
N ALA A 55 10.08 13.43 -1.41
CA ALA A 55 10.95 14.42 -2.05
C ALA A 55 10.24 15.15 -3.21
N PHE A 56 9.44 14.42 -4.00
CA PHE A 56 8.68 14.95 -5.14
C PHE A 56 7.21 15.23 -4.81
N LEU A 57 6.88 15.36 -3.51
CA LEU A 57 5.51 15.41 -3.03
C LEU A 57 4.62 16.45 -3.73
N PRO A 58 5.03 17.73 -3.90
CA PRO A 58 4.18 18.71 -4.57
C PRO A 58 3.85 18.31 -6.01
N MET A 59 4.85 17.81 -6.75
CA MET A 59 4.68 17.37 -8.14
C MET A 59 3.71 16.19 -8.24
N LEU A 60 3.85 15.19 -7.35
CA LEU A 60 3.00 14.01 -7.36
C LEU A 60 1.57 14.31 -6.91
N VAL A 61 1.39 15.18 -5.90
CA VAL A 61 0.08 15.62 -5.41
C VAL A 61 -0.68 16.44 -6.45
N ASP A 62 0.03 17.08 -7.38
CA ASP A 62 -0.56 17.87 -8.48
C ASP A 62 -0.59 17.11 -9.83
N ALA A 63 -0.14 15.84 -9.86
CA ALA A 63 -0.12 15.02 -11.07
C ALA A 63 -1.53 14.66 -11.58
N LEU A 64 -1.72 14.59 -12.90
CA LEU A 64 -2.99 14.27 -13.57
C LEU A 64 -4.16 15.20 -13.17
N PRO A 65 -4.00 16.54 -13.22
CA PRO A 65 -5.02 17.48 -12.73
C PRO A 65 -6.29 17.49 -13.57
N ALA A 66 -6.22 17.03 -14.83
CA ALA A 66 -7.36 16.95 -15.74
C ALA A 66 -8.34 15.80 -15.39
N LEU A 67 -7.92 14.83 -14.58
CA LEU A 67 -8.77 13.70 -14.20
C LEU A 67 -9.70 14.08 -13.05
N ALA A 68 -10.95 13.60 -13.11
CA ALA A 68 -11.88 13.66 -11.98
C ALA A 68 -11.26 13.00 -10.74
N SER A 69 -11.55 13.53 -9.54
CA SER A 69 -10.89 13.11 -8.30
C SER A 69 -10.94 11.60 -8.05
N ARG A 70 -12.06 10.93 -8.33
CA ARG A 70 -12.17 9.47 -8.21
C ARG A 70 -11.18 8.77 -9.14
N THR A 71 -11.22 9.08 -10.43
CA THR A 71 -10.35 8.47 -11.44
C THR A 71 -8.89 8.74 -11.12
N ARG A 72 -8.57 9.97 -10.70
CA ARG A 72 -7.23 10.37 -10.28
C ARG A 72 -6.73 9.54 -9.10
N PHE A 73 -7.56 9.34 -8.07
CA PHE A 73 -7.24 8.49 -6.92
C PHE A 73 -6.95 7.04 -7.35
N LEU A 74 -7.83 6.46 -8.16
CA LEU A 74 -7.68 5.08 -8.64
C LEU A 74 -6.41 4.92 -9.49
N VAL A 75 -6.21 5.79 -10.49
CA VAL A 75 -5.04 5.70 -11.39
C VAL A 75 -3.74 5.85 -10.62
N LEU A 76 -3.61 6.88 -9.77
CA LEU A 76 -2.38 7.07 -8.99
C LEU A 76 -2.13 5.87 -8.05
N GLY A 77 -3.17 5.38 -7.36
CA GLY A 77 -3.04 4.23 -6.48
C GLY A 77 -2.61 2.97 -7.21
N THR A 78 -3.25 2.67 -8.34
CA THR A 78 -2.96 1.50 -9.16
C THR A 78 -1.56 1.57 -9.80
N LEU A 79 -1.10 2.76 -10.23
CA LEU A 79 0.25 2.93 -10.75
C LEU A 79 1.33 2.71 -9.67
N LEU A 80 1.13 3.25 -8.47
CA LEU A 80 2.07 3.04 -7.36
C LEU A 80 2.03 1.58 -6.88
N ALA A 81 0.85 0.95 -6.87
CA ALA A 81 0.71 -0.46 -6.59
C ALA A 81 1.48 -1.32 -7.60
N ALA A 82 1.35 -1.04 -8.90
CA ALA A 82 2.14 -1.73 -9.92
C ALA A 82 3.66 -1.58 -9.65
N ALA A 83 4.13 -0.37 -9.34
CA ALA A 83 5.54 -0.15 -9.02
C ALA A 83 6.01 -0.96 -7.81
N VAL A 84 5.19 -1.06 -6.75
CA VAL A 84 5.49 -1.87 -5.57
C VAL A 84 5.45 -3.36 -5.89
N GLU A 85 4.51 -3.83 -6.71
CA GLU A 85 4.49 -5.23 -7.19
C GLU A 85 5.76 -5.57 -7.98
N GLY A 86 6.21 -4.65 -8.84
CA GLY A 86 7.47 -4.81 -9.56
C GLY A 86 8.67 -5.03 -8.64
N MET A 87 8.67 -4.43 -7.45
CA MET A 87 9.69 -4.68 -6.42
C MET A 87 9.49 -6.06 -5.77
N HIS A 88 8.25 -6.44 -5.48
CA HIS A 88 7.91 -7.76 -4.91
C HIS A 88 8.24 -8.93 -5.82
N MET A 89 8.35 -8.72 -7.14
CA MET A 89 8.82 -9.75 -8.07
C MET A 89 10.14 -10.41 -7.65
N LEU A 90 10.98 -9.72 -6.86
CA LEU A 90 12.26 -10.25 -6.34
C LEU A 90 12.09 -11.22 -5.15
N SER A 91 11.01 -11.09 -4.38
CA SER A 91 10.78 -11.84 -3.14
C SER A 91 9.46 -12.60 -3.12
N MET A 92 8.33 -11.89 -3.22
CA MET A 92 6.99 -12.42 -3.00
C MET A 92 6.03 -11.92 -4.10
N PRO A 93 6.22 -12.32 -5.37
CA PRO A 93 5.19 -12.14 -6.39
C PRO A 93 3.90 -12.86 -5.97
N VAL A 94 2.78 -12.54 -6.64
CA VAL A 94 1.47 -13.14 -6.38
C VAL A 94 1.50 -14.67 -6.46
N PHE A 95 2.33 -15.22 -7.35
CA PHE A 95 2.70 -16.63 -7.40
C PHE A 95 4.21 -16.77 -7.45
N LEU A 96 4.79 -17.62 -6.59
CA LEU A 96 6.25 -17.84 -6.54
C LEU A 96 6.86 -18.28 -7.87
N ALA A 97 6.07 -18.95 -8.73
CA ALA A 97 6.48 -19.33 -10.08
C ALA A 97 6.83 -18.13 -10.99
N LEU A 98 6.33 -16.93 -10.66
CA LEU A 98 6.59 -15.69 -11.40
C LEU A 98 7.82 -14.93 -10.89
N ARG A 99 8.49 -15.41 -9.85
CA ARG A 99 9.61 -14.69 -9.22
C ARG A 99 10.71 -14.38 -10.24
N ILE A 100 11.27 -13.18 -10.17
CA ILE A 100 12.40 -12.77 -11.01
C ILE A 100 13.69 -12.98 -10.21
N ASP A 101 14.61 -13.74 -10.79
CA ASP A 101 15.94 -14.03 -10.24
C ASP A 101 17.05 -13.61 -11.21
N ARG A 102 18.29 -14.01 -10.90
CA ARG A 102 19.46 -13.67 -11.72
C ARG A 102 19.53 -14.41 -13.05
N GLU A 103 18.81 -15.53 -13.17
CA GLU A 103 18.79 -16.35 -14.39
C GLU A 103 17.68 -15.90 -15.35
N THR A 104 16.69 -15.17 -14.81
CA THR A 104 15.58 -14.62 -15.57
C THR A 104 16.08 -13.54 -16.54
N SER A 105 15.90 -13.79 -17.84
CA SER A 105 16.23 -12.78 -18.86
C SER A 105 15.33 -11.54 -18.75
N PHE A 106 15.77 -10.39 -19.27
CA PHE A 106 14.98 -9.15 -19.19
C PHE A 106 13.58 -9.30 -19.80
N GLY A 107 13.48 -9.92 -20.99
CA GLY A 107 12.20 -10.12 -21.67
C GLY A 107 11.28 -11.07 -20.89
N GLU A 108 11.84 -12.12 -20.30
CA GLU A 108 11.09 -13.03 -19.44
C GLU A 108 10.63 -12.35 -18.15
N GLY A 109 11.47 -11.51 -17.54
CA GLY A 109 11.12 -10.71 -16.37
C GLY A 109 9.94 -9.78 -16.65
N LEU A 110 9.92 -9.13 -17.82
CA LEU A 110 8.76 -8.32 -18.24
C LEU A 110 7.48 -9.15 -18.40
N VAL A 111 7.58 -10.36 -18.96
CA VAL A 111 6.41 -11.25 -19.10
C VAL A 111 5.92 -11.70 -17.73
N ARG A 112 6.81 -12.13 -16.83
CA ARG A 112 6.46 -12.55 -15.47
C ARG A 112 5.81 -11.42 -14.68
N TYR A 113 6.35 -10.21 -14.78
CA TYR A 113 5.76 -9.03 -14.14
C TYR A 113 4.41 -8.65 -14.75
N ALA A 114 4.26 -8.68 -16.08
CA ALA A 114 2.98 -8.43 -16.72
C ALA A 114 1.91 -9.45 -16.30
N LEU A 115 2.28 -10.74 -16.19
CA LEU A 115 1.40 -11.78 -15.68
C LEU A 115 0.99 -11.51 -14.23
N ASP A 116 1.94 -11.16 -13.36
CA ASP A 116 1.65 -10.80 -11.97
C ASP A 116 0.61 -9.66 -11.90
N LEU A 117 0.84 -8.58 -12.66
CA LEU A 117 -0.07 -7.45 -12.76
C LEU A 117 -1.48 -7.82 -13.26
N LEU A 118 -1.62 -8.80 -14.16
CA LEU A 118 -2.93 -9.25 -14.61
C LEU A 118 -3.78 -9.84 -13.47
N PHE A 119 -3.14 -10.42 -12.45
CA PHE A 119 -3.83 -10.90 -11.25
C PHE A 119 -4.02 -9.79 -10.21
N THR A 120 -3.00 -8.97 -9.98
CA THR A 120 -2.98 -8.01 -8.86
C THR A 120 -3.71 -6.70 -9.18
N LEU A 121 -3.62 -6.16 -10.40
CA LEU A 121 -4.28 -4.89 -10.75
C LEU A 121 -5.80 -4.90 -10.60
N PRO A 122 -6.55 -5.95 -11.03
CA PRO A 122 -7.98 -6.02 -10.77
C PRO A 122 -8.33 -5.97 -9.27
N ALA A 123 -7.55 -6.65 -8.42
CA ALA A 123 -7.72 -6.59 -6.98
C ALA A 123 -7.44 -5.17 -6.45
N TYR A 124 -6.37 -4.52 -6.90
CA TYR A 124 -6.08 -3.13 -6.54
C TYR A 124 -7.20 -2.18 -6.94
N LEU A 125 -7.81 -2.33 -8.12
CA LEU A 125 -8.95 -1.50 -8.51
C LEU A 125 -10.13 -1.65 -7.54
N VAL A 126 -10.40 -2.86 -7.04
CA VAL A 126 -11.43 -3.11 -6.01
C VAL A 126 -11.03 -2.45 -4.69
N ILE A 127 -9.80 -2.67 -4.23
CA ILE A 127 -9.28 -2.12 -2.97
C ILE A 127 -9.30 -0.59 -2.99
N PHE A 128 -8.78 0.05 -4.05
CA PHE A 128 -8.80 1.51 -4.19
C PHE A 128 -10.23 2.05 -4.39
N SER A 129 -11.14 1.31 -5.03
CA SER A 129 -12.55 1.70 -5.09
C SER A 129 -13.21 1.70 -3.71
N LEU A 130 -12.86 0.73 -2.87
CA LEU A 130 -13.33 0.65 -1.49
C LEU A 130 -12.73 1.76 -0.63
N LEU A 131 -11.43 2.02 -0.75
CA LEU A 131 -10.76 3.16 -0.11
C LEU A 131 -11.42 4.48 -0.51
N TRP A 132 -11.68 4.67 -1.82
CA TRP A 132 -12.40 5.83 -2.34
C TRP A 132 -13.76 5.99 -1.66
N PHE A 133 -14.55 4.91 -1.58
CA PHE A 133 -15.85 4.93 -0.90
C PHE A 133 -15.72 5.43 0.54
N PHE A 134 -14.75 4.93 1.31
CA PHE A 134 -14.56 5.35 2.70
C PHE A 134 -14.11 6.80 2.82
N ILE A 135 -13.10 7.24 2.06
CA ILE A 135 -12.63 8.63 2.16
C ILE A 135 -13.67 9.64 1.65
N ASN A 136 -14.52 9.24 0.71
CA ASN A 136 -15.60 10.07 0.19
C ASN A 136 -16.76 10.17 1.18
N ARG A 137 -17.02 9.12 1.98
CA ARG A 137 -18.12 9.05 2.96
C ARG A 137 -17.74 9.60 4.35
N TYR A 138 -16.49 9.43 4.76
CA TYR A 138 -16.01 9.73 6.11
C TYR A 138 -14.79 10.66 6.09
N ARG A 139 -14.65 11.43 7.17
CA ARG A 139 -13.54 12.37 7.35
C ARG A 139 -12.35 11.68 8.03
N TYR A 140 -11.24 11.59 7.31
CA TYR A 140 -9.95 11.17 7.82
C TYR A 140 -9.01 12.38 7.87
N THR A 141 -8.31 12.56 9.00
CA THR A 141 -7.10 13.37 9.02
C THR A 141 -5.97 12.61 8.33
N LEU A 142 -4.89 13.29 7.94
CA LEU A 142 -3.74 12.65 7.30
C LEU A 142 -3.24 11.43 8.08
N TRP A 143 -2.92 11.62 9.36
CA TRP A 143 -2.40 10.54 10.20
C TRP A 143 -3.43 9.46 10.50
N ASN A 144 -4.70 9.82 10.63
CA ASN A 144 -5.75 8.81 10.79
C ASN A 144 -5.88 7.94 9.54
N TYR A 145 -5.76 8.53 8.34
CA TYR A 145 -5.73 7.77 7.08
C TYR A 145 -4.50 6.86 6.99
N ILE A 146 -3.30 7.39 7.22
CA ILE A 146 -2.02 6.63 7.18
C ILE A 146 -2.08 5.41 8.08
N LEU A 147 -2.55 5.58 9.32
CA LEU A 147 -2.62 4.50 10.29
C LEU A 147 -3.75 3.52 9.99
N VAL A 148 -4.98 4.00 9.78
CA VAL A 148 -6.15 3.11 9.61
C VAL A 148 -6.06 2.36 8.30
N MET A 149 -5.76 3.04 7.18
CA MET A 149 -5.72 2.37 5.87
C MET A 149 -4.46 1.52 5.72
N GLY A 150 -3.34 1.94 6.29
CA GLY A 150 -2.13 1.12 6.32
C GLY A 150 -2.34 -0.16 7.14
N LEU A 151 -2.94 -0.06 8.33
CA LEU A 151 -3.30 -1.21 9.17
C LEU A 151 -4.30 -2.13 8.45
N ALA A 152 -5.39 -1.56 7.92
CA ALA A 152 -6.45 -2.33 7.28
C ALA A 152 -5.95 -3.18 6.11
N GLN A 153 -5.10 -2.59 5.25
CA GLN A 153 -4.53 -3.32 4.12
C GLN A 153 -3.47 -4.32 4.59
N THR A 154 -2.63 -3.97 5.56
CA THR A 154 -1.66 -4.92 6.15
C THR A 154 -2.36 -6.16 6.72
N LEU A 155 -3.45 -5.96 7.46
CA LEU A 155 -4.22 -7.07 8.01
C LEU A 155 -4.94 -7.86 6.91
N GLY A 156 -5.49 -7.18 5.90
CA GLY A 156 -6.19 -7.84 4.80
C GLY A 156 -5.28 -8.69 3.94
N ASP A 157 -4.07 -8.21 3.66
CA ASP A 157 -3.07 -8.85 2.81
C ASP A 157 -2.29 -9.97 3.54
N GLY A 158 -3.03 -10.84 4.23
CA GLY A 158 -2.49 -11.98 4.98
C GLY A 158 -1.97 -11.65 6.39
N GLY A 159 -1.76 -10.37 6.72
CA GLY A 159 -1.23 -9.99 8.03
C GLY A 159 -2.13 -10.39 9.21
N LEU A 160 -3.46 -10.47 9.03
CA LEU A 160 -4.37 -10.89 10.09
C LEU A 160 -4.03 -12.28 10.63
N PHE A 161 -3.87 -13.27 9.74
CA PHE A 161 -3.55 -14.64 10.15
C PHE A 161 -2.12 -14.70 10.73
N PHE A 162 -1.17 -14.02 10.10
CA PHE A 162 0.21 -13.95 10.57
C PHE A 162 0.34 -13.41 12.01
N PHE A 163 -0.35 -12.31 12.34
CA PHE A 163 -0.27 -11.73 13.69
C PHE A 163 -1.09 -12.48 14.73
N ILE A 164 -2.08 -13.28 14.33
CA ILE A 164 -2.74 -14.22 15.24
C ILE A 164 -1.75 -15.31 15.68
N ASP A 165 -0.99 -15.85 14.72
CA ASP A 165 -0.01 -16.91 14.98
C ASP A 165 1.25 -16.39 15.69
N ALA A 166 1.63 -15.13 15.44
CA ALA A 166 2.79 -14.48 16.06
C ALA A 166 2.45 -13.07 16.61
N PRO A 167 1.71 -12.95 17.72
CA PRO A 167 1.26 -11.66 18.25
C PRO A 167 2.40 -10.69 18.59
N ALA A 168 3.55 -11.20 19.03
CA ALA A 168 4.74 -10.38 19.31
C ALA A 168 5.23 -9.62 18.07
N MET A 169 4.97 -10.14 16.86
CA MET A 169 5.34 -9.50 15.60
C MET A 169 4.55 -8.22 15.32
N LEU A 170 3.48 -7.93 16.08
CA LEU A 170 2.82 -6.62 16.03
C LEU A 170 3.77 -5.47 16.34
N PHE A 171 4.85 -5.71 17.10
CA PHE A 171 5.90 -4.70 17.30
C PHE A 171 6.57 -4.28 15.97
N PHE A 172 6.59 -5.16 14.98
CA PHE A 172 7.11 -4.88 13.65
C PHE A 172 6.05 -4.42 12.66
N LEU A 173 4.80 -4.17 13.09
CA LEU A 173 3.70 -3.78 12.21
C LEU A 173 4.02 -2.62 11.24
N PRO A 174 4.80 -1.57 11.61
CA PRO A 174 5.15 -0.53 10.66
C PRO A 174 5.91 -1.05 9.44
N TYR A 175 6.66 -2.16 9.58
CA TYR A 175 7.42 -2.77 8.50
C TYR A 175 6.54 -3.14 7.30
N PRO A 176 5.53 -4.05 7.42
CA PRO A 176 4.63 -4.33 6.30
C PRO A 176 3.75 -3.13 5.94
N MET A 177 3.42 -2.25 6.89
CA MET A 177 2.60 -1.06 6.59
C MET A 177 3.24 -0.12 5.55
N THR A 178 4.58 -0.11 5.42
CA THR A 178 5.27 0.75 4.45
C THR A 178 4.87 0.49 2.99
N ASN A 179 4.52 -0.76 2.63
CA ASN A 179 3.96 -1.07 1.30
C ASN A 179 2.73 -0.19 1.04
N TYR A 180 1.82 -0.16 2.01
CA TYR A 180 0.57 0.55 1.87
C TYR A 180 0.75 2.05 2.00
N HIS A 181 1.76 2.54 2.73
CA HIS A 181 2.03 3.99 2.71
C HIS A 181 2.47 4.45 1.33
N ALA A 182 3.36 3.72 0.68
CA ALA A 182 3.83 4.03 -0.67
C ALA A 182 2.65 4.11 -1.66
N ILE A 183 1.74 3.13 -1.62
CA ILE A 183 0.65 3.10 -2.63
C ILE A 183 -0.55 3.99 -2.29
N ASN A 184 -0.76 4.37 -1.02
CA ASN A 184 -2.02 5.03 -0.60
C ASN A 184 -1.90 6.49 -0.24
N VAL A 185 -0.73 6.95 0.22
CA VAL A 185 -0.60 8.31 0.75
C VAL A 185 -0.75 9.32 -0.38
N ILE A 186 0.07 9.22 -1.43
CA ILE A 186 0.01 10.16 -2.57
C ILE A 186 -1.39 10.26 -3.19
N PRO A 187 -2.09 9.16 -3.54
CA PRO A 187 -3.45 9.25 -4.07
C PRO A 187 -4.41 10.00 -3.15
N PHE A 188 -4.37 9.73 -1.84
CA PHE A 188 -5.20 10.44 -0.87
C PHE A 188 -4.86 11.93 -0.83
N LEU A 189 -3.58 12.26 -0.79
CA LEU A 189 -3.10 13.64 -0.73
C LEU A 189 -3.54 14.45 -1.96
N ALA A 190 -3.55 13.83 -3.14
CA ALA A 190 -3.94 14.43 -4.41
C ALA A 190 -5.44 14.80 -4.47
N VAL A 191 -6.28 14.11 -3.71
CA VAL A 191 -7.75 14.29 -3.79
C VAL A 191 -8.36 14.89 -2.53
N ARG A 192 -7.63 14.94 -1.41
CA ARG A 192 -8.19 15.29 -0.08
C ARG A 192 -8.97 16.60 -0.06
N ASP A 193 -8.50 17.61 -0.80
CA ASP A 193 -9.04 18.97 -0.83
C ASP A 193 -10.25 19.09 -1.78
N HIS A 194 -10.50 18.05 -2.58
CA HIS A 194 -11.62 17.94 -3.51
C HIS A 194 -12.72 17.00 -2.98
N LEU A 195 -12.55 16.41 -1.80
CA LEU A 195 -13.56 15.55 -1.18
C LEU A 195 -14.73 16.38 -0.62
N PRO A 196 -15.94 15.81 -0.53
CA PRO A 196 -17.10 16.52 0.01
C PRO A 196 -16.82 17.10 1.41
N PRO A 197 -17.28 18.33 1.70
CA PRO A 197 -17.05 18.95 3.01
C PRO A 197 -17.90 18.32 4.12
N ALA A 198 -19.12 17.87 3.80
CA ALA A 198 -20.07 17.30 4.75
C ALA A 198 -19.86 15.78 5.00
N ARG A 199 -18.64 15.39 5.36
CA ARG A 199 -18.30 13.99 5.69
C ARG A 199 -18.38 13.71 7.19
N SER A 200 -18.88 12.52 7.55
CA SER A 200 -19.02 12.12 8.95
C SER A 200 -17.66 11.83 9.59
N ALA A 201 -17.44 12.32 10.80
CA ALA A 201 -16.30 11.97 11.65
C ALA A 201 -16.61 10.80 12.61
N GLY A 202 -17.79 10.18 12.50
CA GLY A 202 -18.24 9.12 13.39
C GLY A 202 -17.43 7.82 13.29
N ALA A 203 -17.65 6.93 14.26
CA ALA A 203 -16.92 5.66 14.39
C ALA A 203 -17.08 4.72 13.17
N GLY A 204 -18.12 4.88 12.35
CA GLY A 204 -18.33 4.11 11.12
C GLY A 204 -17.15 4.17 10.13
N ARG A 205 -16.27 5.19 10.23
CA ARG A 205 -15.04 5.25 9.44
C ARG A 205 -14.08 4.08 9.69
N TYR A 206 -14.15 3.43 10.85
CA TYR A 206 -13.30 2.28 11.17
C TYR A 206 -13.81 0.97 10.58
N LEU A 207 -15.04 0.96 10.01
CA LEU A 207 -15.52 -0.17 9.20
C LEU A 207 -14.67 -0.40 7.94
N ALA A 208 -13.80 0.56 7.58
CA ALA A 208 -12.78 0.39 6.56
C ALA A 208 -11.88 -0.83 6.85
N ILE A 209 -11.56 -1.10 8.12
CA ILE A 209 -10.68 -2.21 8.51
C ILE A 209 -11.29 -3.57 8.12
N PRO A 210 -12.46 -3.98 8.67
CA PRO A 210 -13.06 -5.26 8.29
C PRO A 210 -13.47 -5.32 6.82
N ALA A 211 -13.87 -4.19 6.22
CA ALA A 211 -14.22 -4.16 4.80
C ALA A 211 -13.02 -4.44 3.90
N LEU A 212 -11.86 -3.83 4.18
CA LEU A 212 -10.62 -4.10 3.43
C LEU A 212 -10.13 -5.52 3.66
N ILE A 213 -10.16 -6.02 4.90
CA ILE A 213 -9.83 -7.43 5.18
C ILE A 213 -10.70 -8.36 4.31
N GLY A 214 -12.02 -8.14 4.31
CA GLY A 214 -12.94 -8.91 3.46
C GLY A 214 -12.62 -8.80 1.97
N ALA A 215 -12.30 -7.59 1.48
CA ALA A 215 -11.94 -7.37 0.08
C ALA A 215 -10.67 -8.13 -0.32
N TYR A 216 -9.61 -8.09 0.50
CA TYR A 216 -8.38 -8.85 0.25
C TYR A 216 -8.63 -10.36 0.29
N LEU A 217 -9.42 -10.87 1.23
CA LEU A 217 -9.76 -12.29 1.29
C LEU A 217 -10.49 -12.75 0.02
N VAL A 218 -11.49 -11.99 -0.42
CA VAL A 218 -12.25 -12.31 -1.64
C VAL A 218 -11.36 -12.22 -2.88
N CYS A 219 -10.59 -11.13 -3.03
CA CYS A 219 -9.68 -10.96 -4.16
C CYS A 219 -8.60 -12.04 -4.19
N GLY A 220 -7.97 -12.33 -3.05
CA GLY A 220 -6.96 -13.38 -2.92
C GLY A 220 -7.51 -14.78 -3.22
N ALA A 221 -8.74 -15.08 -2.78
CA ALA A 221 -9.40 -16.34 -3.12
C ALA A 221 -9.67 -16.46 -4.63
N ILE A 222 -10.14 -15.39 -5.28
CA ILE A 222 -10.35 -15.34 -6.73
C ILE A 222 -9.02 -15.52 -7.46
N ILE A 223 -7.98 -14.78 -7.07
CA ILE A 223 -6.63 -14.87 -7.64
C ILE A 223 -6.13 -16.30 -7.54
N ARG A 224 -6.21 -16.94 -6.36
CA ARG A 224 -5.77 -18.34 -6.18
C ARG A 224 -6.58 -19.30 -7.03
N LEU A 225 -7.89 -19.14 -7.12
CA LEU A 225 -8.74 -20.00 -7.95
C LEU A 225 -8.36 -19.91 -9.44
N VAL A 226 -8.20 -18.68 -9.96
CA VAL A 226 -7.81 -18.46 -11.36
C VAL A 226 -6.38 -18.95 -11.59
N GLY A 227 -5.45 -18.65 -10.67
CA GLY A 227 -4.07 -19.11 -10.72
C GLY A 227 -3.94 -20.63 -10.77
N ARG A 228 -4.73 -21.35 -9.98
CA ARG A 228 -4.82 -22.83 -10.04
C ARG A 228 -5.30 -23.31 -11.40
N SER A 229 -6.35 -22.71 -11.95
CA SER A 229 -6.86 -23.09 -13.28
C SER A 229 -5.85 -22.86 -14.43
N LEU A 230 -4.91 -21.94 -14.23
CA LEU A 230 -3.85 -21.59 -15.18
C LEU A 230 -2.50 -22.27 -14.86
N GLY A 231 -2.43 -23.10 -13.81
CA GLY A 231 -1.22 -23.83 -13.44
C GLY A 231 -0.16 -23.03 -12.67
N PHE A 232 -0.48 -21.84 -12.17
CA PHE A 232 0.45 -21.00 -11.38
C PHE A 232 0.48 -21.34 -9.88
N ALA A 233 -0.55 -22.02 -9.38
CA ALA A 233 -0.64 -22.46 -7.98
C ALA A 233 -0.83 -23.97 -7.93
N ALA A 234 0.08 -24.67 -7.24
CA ALA A 234 -0.10 -26.06 -6.85
C ALA A 234 -1.15 -26.17 -5.73
N ASP A 235 -1.72 -27.37 -5.55
CA ASP A 235 -2.76 -27.66 -4.54
C ASP A 235 -2.34 -27.32 -3.10
#